data_AF-A0A9D2BF30-F1
#
_entry.id   AF-A0A9D2BF30-F1
#
_cell.length_a   1.000
_cell.length_b   1.000
_cell.length_c   1.000
_cell.angle_alpha   90.00
_cell.angle_beta   90.00
_cell.angle_gamma   90.00
#
_symmetry.space_group_name_H-M   'P 1'
#
loop_
_entity.id
_entity.type
_entity.pdbx_description
1 polymer ?
#
loop_
_entity_poly.entity_id
_entity_poly.type
_entity_poly.pdbx_seq_one_letter_code
_entity_poly.pdbx_strand_id
1 'polypeptide(L)' 'MNREIQVPLKEQDIETLKAGDYVYLTGTIYTARDAAHKRMYDSMKKGEPLP' A
#
# COMPACT_ATOMS: atom_id res chain seq x y z
N MET A 1 19.73 -5.37 1.46
CA MET A 1 20.27 -4.12 2.05
C MET A 1 19.19 -3.48 2.91
N ASN A 2 19.53 -2.53 3.78
CA ASN A 2 18.53 -1.75 4.53
C ASN A 2 18.09 -0.54 3.70
N ARG A 3 16.78 -0.32 3.59
CA ARG A 3 16.15 0.77 2.82
C ARG A 3 15.21 1.55 3.74
N GLU A 4 15.27 2.86 3.68
CA GLU A 4 14.33 3.75 4.35
C GLU A 4 13.51 4.47 3.29
N ILE A 5 12.18 4.34 3.34
CA ILE A 5 11.26 4.88 2.33
C ILE A 5 10.21 5.76 3.02
N GLN A 6 10.01 6.96 2.48
CA GLN A 6 8.94 7.86 2.89
C GLN A 6 7.67 7.57 2.09
N VAL A 7 6.52 7.49 2.75
CA VAL A 7 5.21 7.32 2.08
C VAL A 7 4.46 8.65 2.00
N PRO A 8 3.68 8.93 0.92
CA PRO A 8 3.27 8.02 -0.16
C PRO A 8 4.41 7.55 -1.07
N LEU A 9 4.40 6.26 -1.41
CA LEU A 9 5.43 5.65 -2.27
C LEU A 9 5.43 6.29 -3.66
N LYS A 10 6.63 6.52 -4.20
CA LYS A 10 6.83 6.91 -5.60
C LYS A 10 7.20 5.68 -6.42
N GLU A 11 6.82 5.68 -7.68
CA GLU A 11 7.10 4.59 -8.61
C GLU A 11 8.60 4.28 -8.72
N GLN A 12 9.43 5.32 -8.73
CA GLN A 12 10.89 5.22 -8.74
C GLN A 12 11.45 4.48 -7.52
N ASP A 13 10.84 4.63 -6.33
CA ASP A 13 11.30 3.93 -5.13
C ASP A 13 11.03 2.41 -5.27
N ILE A 14 9.89 2.05 -5.87
CA ILE A 14 9.46 0.66 -6.08
C ILE A 14 10.39 -0.05 -7.07
N GLU A 15 10.75 0.60 -8.17
CA GLU A 15 11.62 0.04 -9.21
C GLU A 15 13.02 -0.36 -8.67
N THR A 16 13.46 0.26 -7.58
CA THR A 16 14.78 -0.03 -6.97
C THR A 16 14.78 -1.20 -5.99
N LEU A 17 13.60 -1.67 -5.56
CA LEU A 17 13.45 -2.72 -4.56
C LEU A 17 13.78 -4.10 -5.13
N LYS A 18 14.46 -4.91 -4.33
CA LYS A 18 14.74 -6.32 -4.65
C LYS A 18 14.26 -7.24 -3.54
N ALA A 19 13.92 -8.48 -3.92
CA ALA A 19 13.57 -9.51 -2.93
C ALA A 19 14.73 -9.72 -1.94
N GLY A 20 14.42 -9.76 -0.65
CA GLY A 20 15.40 -9.86 0.43
C GLY A 20 15.90 -8.51 0.97
N ASP A 21 15.44 -7.38 0.44
CA ASP A 21 15.70 -6.09 1.07
C ASP A 21 14.89 -5.91 2.36
N TYR A 22 15.55 -5.34 3.38
CA TYR A 22 14.90 -4.89 4.60
C TYR A 22 14.43 -3.45 4.37
N VAL A 23 13.13 -3.20 4.54
CA VAL A 23 12.52 -1.90 4.25
C VAL A 23 11.87 -1.33 5.51
N TYR A 24 12.22 -0.09 5.83
CA TYR A 24 11.60 0.72 6.88
C TYR A 24 10.74 1.80 6.21
N LEU A 25 9.44 1.78 6.50
CA LEU A 25 8.49 2.76 5.98
C LEU A 25 8.28 3.87 7.03
N THR A 26 8.37 5.12 6.60
CA THR A 26 8.10 6.29 7.44
C THR A 26 7.00 7.14 6.80
N GLY A 27 5.97 7.46 7.60
CA GLY A 27 4.80 8.23 7.17
C GLY A 27 3.49 7.58 7.61
N THR A 28 2.39 7.92 6.97
CA THR A 28 1.06 7.40 7.31
C THR A 28 0.74 6.14 6.50
N ILE A 29 0.38 5.06 7.20
CA ILE A 29 -0.07 3.80 6.61
C ILE A 29 -1.49 3.51 7.05
N TYR A 30 -2.36 3.22 6.08
CA TYR A 30 -3.71 2.75 6.35
C TYR A 30 -3.70 1.23 6.46
N THR A 31 -4.41 0.69 7.45
CA THR A 31 -4.51 -0.76 7.66
C THR A 31 -5.86 -1.26 7.17
N ALA A 32 -5.85 -2.36 6.43
CA ALA A 32 -7.05 -3.02 5.94
C ALA A 32 -6.83 -4.54 5.92
N ARG A 33 -7.91 -5.29 6.16
CA ARG A 33 -7.94 -6.76 6.13
C ARG A 33 -9.21 -7.22 5.41
N ASP A 34 -9.57 -8.48 5.57
CA ASP A 34 -10.63 -9.22 4.89
C ASP A 34 -11.93 -8.41 4.70
N ALA A 35 -12.51 -7.91 5.80
CA ALA A 35 -13.79 -7.18 5.75
C ALA A 35 -13.67 -5.83 5.01
N ALA A 36 -12.54 -5.13 5.17
CA ALA A 36 -12.29 -3.88 4.48
C ALA A 36 -12.08 -4.12 2.97
N HIS A 37 -11.31 -5.16 2.60
CA HIS A 37 -11.13 -5.55 1.20
C HIS A 37 -12.45 -5.95 0.54
N LYS A 38 -13.29 -6.74 1.23
CA LYS A 38 -14.61 -7.10 0.72
C LYS A 38 -15.48 -5.85 0.49
N ARG A 39 -15.52 -4.93 1.45
CA ARG A 39 -16.29 -3.68 1.33
C ARG A 39 -15.83 -2.84 0.14
N MET A 40 -14.51 -2.64 -0.01
CA MET A 40 -13.94 -1.90 -1.14
C MET A 40 -14.33 -2.56 -2.48
N TYR A 41 -14.24 -3.89 -2.57
CA TYR A 41 -14.64 -4.62 -3.76
C TYR A 41 -16.13 -4.47 -4.11
N ASP A 42 -17.01 -4.62 -3.11
CA ASP A 42 -18.46 -4.50 -3.30
C ASP A 42 -18.84 -3.06 -3.71
N SER A 43 -18.22 -2.02 -3.14
CA SER A 43 -18.43 -0.63 -3.54
C SER A 43 -17.98 -0.36 -4.97
N MET A 44 -16.82 -0.88 -5.39
CA MET A 44 -16.37 -0.78 -6.80
C MET A 44 -17.36 -1.43 -7.76
N LYS A 45 -17.92 -2.60 -7.41
CA LYS A 45 -18.91 -3.29 -8.24
C LYS A 45 -20.23 -2.52 -8.39
N LYS A 46 -20.58 -1.71 -7.39
CA LYS A 46 -21.77 -0.87 -7.40
C LYS A 46 -21.54 0.53 -8.00
N GLY A 47 -20.29 0.88 -8.34
CA GLY A 47 -19.94 2.23 -8.77
C GLY A 47 -20.00 3.27 -7.64
N GLU A 48 -19.92 2.82 -6.39
CA GLU A 48 -19.86 3.67 -5.20
C GLU A 48 -18.42 4.13 -4.95
N PRO A 49 -18.23 5.28 -4.26
CA PRO A 49 -16.90 5.71 -3.84
C PRO A 49 -16.26 4.67 -2.91
N LEU A 50 -14.94 4.50 -3.03
CA LEU A 50 -14.18 3.70 -2.08
C LEU A 50 -14.19 4.37 -0.70
N PRO A 51 -14.37 3.58 0.38
CA PRO A 51 -14.29 4.06 1.75
C PRO A 51 -12.87 4.43 2.17
#